data_AF-A0A2P1NGR4-F1
#
_entry.id   AF-A0A2P1NGR4-F1
#
_cell.length_a   1.000
_cell.length_b   1.000
_cell.length_c   1.000
_cell.angle_alpha   90.00
_cell.angle_beta   90.00
_cell.angle_gamma   90.00
#
_symmetry.space_group_name_H-M   'P 1'
#
loop_
_entity.id
_entity.type
_entity.pdbx_description
1 polymer ?
#
loop_
_entity_poly.entity_id
_entity_poly.type
_entity_poly.pdbx_seq_one_letter_code
_entity_poly.pdbx_strand_id
1 'polypeptide(L)'
;MLRFFLLFLLLQLSLFGLNMLNWVQQHVVLPWTALLARICAALVMWFDSTAAAQGKVLWNTVTGFGVSIEPGCNGIEACIVLFAAVMAFPSTWRHKLVGLAAGFAAVQALNVVRVISLFYLGQWSKDVFDFAHEFLWQGLIMLDVLIVWLLWVRAGAKNQPAQGGNPPDEPPAPPLRPAPAVRVPAGTRTVSASLDLSPR
;
A
#
# COMPACT_ATOMS: atom_id res chain seq x y z
N MET A 1 -3.42 15.75 7.27
CA MET A 1 -3.43 15.85 5.79
C MET A 1 -2.17 16.51 5.23
N LEU A 2 -1.76 17.69 5.69
CA LEU A 2 -0.54 18.36 5.18
C LEU A 2 0.74 17.52 5.32
N ARG A 3 0.97 16.88 6.49
CA ARG A 3 2.14 16.01 6.70
C ARG A 3 2.21 14.85 5.70
N PHE A 4 1.08 14.17 5.47
CA PHE A 4 0.97 13.10 4.48
C PHE A 4 1.34 13.61 3.09
N PHE A 5 0.74 14.73 2.68
CA PHE A 5 0.95 15.32 1.36
C PHE A 5 2.41 15.73 1.14
N LEU A 6 3.03 16.39 2.12
CA LEU A 6 4.44 16.78 2.03
C LEU A 6 5.39 15.57 1.99
N LEU A 7 5.14 14.54 2.81
CA LEU A 7 5.95 13.32 2.79
C LEU A 7 5.78 12.57 1.46
N PHE A 8 4.55 12.47 0.95
CA PHE A 8 4.27 11.87 -0.34
C PHE A 8 5.04 12.59 -1.46
N LEU A 9 4.94 13.93 -1.54
CA LEU A 9 5.66 14.71 -2.55
C LEU A 9 7.18 14.59 -2.41
N LEU A 10 7.70 14.64 -1.19
CA LEU A 10 9.13 14.49 -0.93
C LEU A 10 9.64 13.13 -1.42
N LEU A 11 8.96 12.04 -1.03
CA LEU A 11 9.31 10.68 -1.45
C LEU A 11 9.20 10.52 -2.96
N GLN A 12 8.12 11.05 -3.56
CA GLN A 12 7.88 10.98 -4.99
C GLN A 12 9.01 11.69 -5.77
N LEU A 13 9.27 12.97 -5.48
CA LEU A 13 10.30 13.73 -6.17
C LEU A 13 11.69 13.13 -5.98
N SER A 14 11.99 12.65 -4.77
CA SER A 14 13.28 12.01 -4.48
C SER A 14 13.46 10.71 -5.26
N LEU A 15 12.45 9.82 -5.25
CA LEU A 15 12.55 8.53 -5.93
C LEU A 15 12.54 8.66 -7.45
N PHE A 16 11.74 9.58 -8.02
CA PHE A 16 11.81 9.88 -9.44
C PHE A 16 13.16 10.50 -9.83
N GLY A 17 13.69 11.42 -9.02
CA GLY A 17 15.03 11.98 -9.22
C GLY A 17 16.13 10.92 -9.17
N LEU A 18 16.06 9.99 -8.22
CA LEU A 18 16.97 8.85 -8.13
C LEU A 18 16.82 7.92 -9.34
N ASN A 19 15.59 7.64 -9.78
CA ASN A 19 15.33 6.81 -10.96
C ASN A 19 15.95 7.41 -12.24
N MET A 20 16.03 8.73 -12.34
CA MET A 20 16.64 9.41 -13.50
C MET A 20 18.18 9.33 -13.52
N LEU A 21 18.83 8.89 -12.44
CA LEU A 21 20.29 8.74 -12.42
C LEU A 21 20.73 7.63 -13.38
N ASN A 22 21.71 7.93 -14.24
CA ASN A 22 22.28 6.94 -15.19
C ASN A 22 22.75 5.65 -14.49
N TRP A 23 23.30 5.77 -13.29
CA TRP A 23 23.73 4.61 -12.50
C TRP A 23 22.55 3.67 -12.17
N VAL A 24 21.44 4.24 -11.71
CA VAL A 24 20.21 3.52 -11.37
C VAL A 24 19.59 2.93 -12.63
N GLN A 25 19.57 3.69 -13.73
CA GLN A 25 19.11 3.21 -15.02
C GLN A 25 19.88 1.96 -15.45
N GLN A 26 21.22 1.99 -15.43
CA GLN A 26 22.05 0.89 -15.91
C GLN A 26 22.07 -0.34 -15.01
N HIS A 27 22.02 -0.17 -13.68
CA HIS A 27 22.23 -1.27 -12.74
C HIS A 27 20.94 -1.79 -12.10
N VAL A 28 19.85 -1.04 -12.18
CA VAL A 28 18.56 -1.42 -11.57
C VAL A 28 17.47 -1.49 -12.63
N VAL A 29 17.24 -0.41 -13.36
CA VAL A 29 16.10 -0.29 -14.28
C VAL A 29 16.27 -1.21 -15.50
N LEU A 30 17.41 -1.16 -16.18
CA LEU A 30 17.66 -1.98 -17.37
C LEU A 30 17.72 -3.49 -17.04
N PRO A 31 18.39 -3.97 -15.97
CA PRO A 31 18.33 -5.36 -15.58
C PRO A 31 16.92 -5.82 -15.20
N TRP A 32 16.15 -4.98 -14.49
CA TRP A 32 14.75 -5.26 -14.18
C TRP A 32 13.91 -5.37 -15.45
N THR A 33 14.12 -4.47 -16.40
CA THR A 33 13.40 -4.44 -17.67
C THR A 33 13.74 -5.66 -18.54
N ALA A 34 15.00 -6.09 -18.51
CA ALA A 34 15.43 -7.32 -19.18
C ALA A 34 14.83 -8.57 -18.53
N LEU A 35 14.72 -8.61 -17.21
CA LEU A 35 14.01 -9.68 -16.50
C LEU A 35 12.54 -9.72 -16.89
N LEU A 36 11.87 -8.56 -16.93
CA LEU A 36 10.49 -8.44 -17.38
C LEU A 36 10.32 -8.97 -18.81
N ALA A 37 11.18 -8.57 -19.74
CA ALA A 37 11.13 -9.08 -21.12
C ALA A 37 11.24 -10.61 -21.17
N ARG A 38 12.14 -11.20 -20.37
CA ARG A 38 12.30 -12.66 -20.26
C ARG A 38 11.05 -13.34 -19.69
N ILE A 39 10.43 -12.76 -18.67
CA ILE A 39 9.18 -13.27 -18.09
C ILE A 39 8.07 -13.23 -19.14
N CYS A 40 7.92 -12.11 -19.86
CA CYS A 40 6.94 -11.99 -20.93
C CYS A 40 7.18 -13.02 -22.03
N ALA A 41 8.42 -13.20 -22.51
CA ALA A 41 8.74 -14.23 -23.48
C ALA A 41 8.40 -15.64 -22.97
N ALA A 42 8.78 -15.98 -21.74
CA ALA A 42 8.50 -17.29 -21.16
C ALA A 42 7.00 -17.58 -21.06
N LEU A 43 6.18 -16.57 -20.72
CA LEU A 43 4.72 -16.70 -20.69
C LEU A 43 4.13 -16.84 -22.09
N VAL A 44 4.61 -16.06 -23.06
CA VAL A 44 4.13 -16.13 -24.44
C VAL A 44 4.48 -17.48 -25.08
N MET A 45 5.67 -18.01 -24.79
CA MET A 45 6.13 -19.31 -25.29
C MET A 45 5.21 -20.50 -24.93
N TRP A 46 4.32 -20.37 -23.95
CA TRP A 46 3.32 -21.40 -23.67
C TRP A 46 2.31 -21.60 -24.81
N PHE A 47 2.10 -20.59 -25.67
CA PHE A 47 1.16 -20.65 -26.78
C PHE A 47 1.71 -20.11 -28.11
N ASP A 48 2.84 -19.41 -28.09
CA ASP A 48 3.52 -18.89 -29.27
C ASP A 48 5.04 -19.09 -29.16
N SER A 49 5.52 -20.14 -29.82
CA SER A 49 6.95 -20.52 -29.83
C SER A 49 7.86 -19.52 -30.57
N THR A 50 7.29 -18.52 -31.26
CA THR A 50 8.07 -17.55 -32.03
C THR A 50 8.64 -16.43 -31.16
N ALA A 51 8.14 -16.28 -29.93
CA ALA A 51 8.58 -15.23 -29.02
C ALA A 51 9.96 -15.52 -28.39
N ALA A 52 10.83 -14.51 -28.37
CA ALA A 52 12.14 -14.56 -27.74
C ALA A 52 12.49 -13.23 -27.07
N ALA A 53 13.28 -13.24 -26.00
CA ALA A 53 13.75 -12.02 -25.33
C ALA A 53 15.26 -11.83 -25.49
N GLN A 54 15.68 -10.62 -25.87
CA GLN A 54 17.09 -10.22 -25.90
C GLN A 54 17.26 -8.87 -25.21
N GLY A 55 17.93 -8.88 -24.05
CA GLY A 55 18.02 -7.69 -23.20
C GLY A 55 16.61 -7.22 -22.81
N LYS A 56 16.31 -5.94 -23.05
CA LYS A 56 14.99 -5.31 -22.82
C LYS A 56 14.00 -5.47 -23.98
N VAL A 57 14.36 -6.18 -25.04
CA VAL A 57 13.55 -6.28 -26.27
C VAL A 57 12.89 -7.66 -26.34
N LEU A 58 11.58 -7.65 -26.63
CA LEU A 58 10.78 -8.84 -26.92
C LEU A 58 10.60 -8.96 -28.43
N TRP A 59 11.03 -10.08 -29.00
CA TRP A 59 11.13 -10.34 -30.43
C TRP A 59 10.18 -11.45 -30.87
N ASN A 60 9.68 -11.32 -32.10
CA ASN A 60 9.15 -12.44 -32.87
C ASN A 60 10.25 -12.91 -33.85
N THR A 61 10.68 -14.15 -33.69
CA THR A 61 11.75 -14.78 -34.49
C THR A 61 11.38 -15.07 -35.93
N VAL A 62 10.08 -15.11 -36.26
CA VAL A 62 9.58 -15.38 -37.61
C VAL A 62 9.33 -14.09 -38.39
N THR A 63 8.65 -13.11 -37.77
CA THR A 63 8.33 -11.84 -38.44
C THR A 63 9.47 -10.83 -38.37
N GLY A 64 10.43 -11.02 -37.47
CA GLY A 64 11.51 -10.07 -37.21
C GLY A 64 11.06 -8.81 -36.45
N PHE A 65 9.80 -8.74 -36.03
CA PHE A 65 9.28 -7.63 -35.25
C PHE A 65 9.79 -7.67 -33.81
N GLY A 66 10.12 -6.51 -33.24
CA GLY A 66 10.61 -6.39 -31.87
C GLY A 66 10.02 -5.18 -31.15
N VAL A 67 9.63 -5.37 -29.90
CA VAL A 67 9.20 -4.28 -29.00
C VAL A 67 10.26 -4.10 -27.92
N SER A 68 10.89 -2.92 -27.91
CA SER A 68 11.80 -2.52 -26.84
C SER A 68 10.98 -1.99 -25.67
N ILE A 69 11.16 -2.58 -24.48
CA ILE A 69 10.57 -2.06 -23.25
C ILE A 69 11.48 -0.95 -22.74
N GLU A 70 10.99 0.29 -22.76
CA GLU A 70 11.73 1.45 -22.29
C GLU A 70 11.39 1.81 -20.83
N PRO A 71 12.24 2.61 -20.14
CA PRO A 71 11.85 3.27 -18.90
C PRO A 71 10.52 4.00 -19.07
N GLY A 72 9.62 3.92 -18.09
CA GLY A 72 8.21 4.31 -18.21
C GLY A 72 7.26 3.14 -18.55
N CYS A 73 7.78 2.07 -19.16
CA CYS A 73 6.97 0.91 -19.58
C CYS A 73 7.25 -0.37 -18.79
N ASN A 74 8.19 -0.33 -17.84
CA ASN A 74 8.64 -1.48 -17.06
C ASN A 74 7.97 -1.58 -15.68
N GLY A 75 7.00 -0.70 -15.40
CA GLY A 75 6.20 -0.68 -14.18
C GLY A 75 6.89 -0.05 -12.97
N ILE A 76 8.15 0.38 -13.06
CA ILE A 76 8.90 0.94 -11.93
C ILE A 76 8.30 2.27 -11.48
N GLU A 77 7.91 3.14 -12.39
CA GLU A 77 7.33 4.46 -12.08
C GLU A 77 6.03 4.32 -11.29
N ALA A 78 5.16 3.38 -11.70
CA ALA A 78 3.94 3.05 -10.98
C ALA A 78 4.24 2.47 -9.59
N CYS A 79 5.26 1.62 -9.46
CA CYS A 79 5.72 1.09 -8.18
C CYS A 79 6.27 2.19 -7.26
N ILE A 80 6.96 3.20 -7.80
CA ILE A 80 7.44 4.36 -7.04
C ILE A 80 6.25 5.16 -6.47
N VAL A 81 5.22 5.43 -7.30
CA VAL A 81 4.00 6.13 -6.88
C VAL A 81 3.31 5.37 -5.74
N LEU A 82 3.11 4.06 -5.93
CA LEU A 82 2.52 3.18 -4.91
C LEU A 82 3.33 3.20 -3.61
N PHE A 83 4.66 3.07 -3.73
CA PHE A 83 5.56 3.07 -2.58
C PHE A 83 5.47 4.38 -1.81
N ALA A 84 5.56 5.52 -2.50
CA ALA A 84 5.45 6.84 -1.89
C ALA A 84 4.10 7.00 -1.17
N ALA A 85 3.00 6.57 -1.79
CA ALA A 85 1.66 6.65 -1.21
C ALA A 85 1.55 5.82 0.08
N VAL A 86 1.96 4.54 0.03
CA VAL A 86 1.87 3.62 1.18
C VAL A 86 2.79 4.06 2.33
N MET A 87 3.99 4.54 2.00
CA MET A 87 4.95 5.02 2.99
C MET A 87 4.51 6.31 3.66
N ALA A 88 3.92 7.24 2.91
CA ALA A 88 3.37 8.48 3.46
C ALA A 88 2.14 8.21 4.35
N PHE A 89 1.37 7.16 4.07
CA PHE A 89 0.13 6.86 4.80
C PHE A 89 0.42 6.43 6.26
N PRO A 90 -0.29 7.03 7.25
CA PRO A 90 -0.14 6.64 8.65
C PRO A 90 -0.82 5.29 8.91
N SER A 91 -0.05 4.21 8.80
CA SER A 91 -0.49 2.84 9.09
C SER A 91 0.64 2.02 9.73
N THR A 92 0.30 0.87 10.29
CA THR A 92 1.28 -0.05 10.89
C THR A 92 2.23 -0.61 9.83
N TRP A 93 3.47 -0.88 10.20
CA TRP A 93 4.48 -1.44 9.28
C TRP A 93 4.05 -2.76 8.63
N ARG A 94 3.33 -3.62 9.37
CA ARG A 94 2.79 -4.87 8.81
C ARG A 94 1.81 -4.58 7.67
N HIS A 95 0.89 -3.63 7.87
CA HIS A 95 -0.08 -3.24 6.84
C HIS A 95 0.61 -2.62 5.63
N LYS A 96 1.66 -1.80 5.85
CA LYS A 96 2.48 -1.25 4.77
C LYS A 96 3.17 -2.33 3.95
N LEU A 97 3.85 -3.29 4.59
CA LEU A 97 4.57 -4.36 3.89
C LEU A 97 3.62 -5.22 3.05
N VAL A 98 2.45 -5.57 3.59
CA VAL A 98 1.42 -6.31 2.83
C VAL A 98 0.92 -5.48 1.64
N GLY A 99 0.67 -4.18 1.84
CA GLY A 99 0.27 -3.28 0.75
C GLY A 99 1.31 -3.13 -0.34
N LEU A 100 2.57 -2.97 0.05
CA LEU A 100 3.69 -2.87 -0.89
C LEU A 100 3.86 -4.17 -1.66
N ALA A 101 3.85 -5.33 -1.00
CA ALA A 101 4.02 -6.61 -1.67
C ALA A 101 2.84 -6.92 -2.62
N ALA A 102 1.61 -6.78 -2.14
CA ALA A 102 0.41 -7.06 -2.94
C ALA A 102 0.28 -6.06 -4.11
N GLY A 103 0.51 -4.77 -3.85
CA GLY A 103 0.42 -3.76 -4.89
C GLY A 103 1.56 -3.84 -5.90
N PHE A 104 2.79 -4.16 -5.48
CA PHE A 104 3.89 -4.46 -6.40
C PHE A 104 3.54 -5.64 -7.31
N ALA A 105 3.01 -6.73 -6.74
CA ALA A 105 2.59 -7.89 -7.53
C ALA A 105 1.47 -7.53 -8.53
N ALA A 106 0.46 -6.76 -8.11
CA ALA A 106 -0.64 -6.32 -8.97
C ALA A 106 -0.14 -5.47 -10.15
N VAL A 107 0.66 -4.44 -9.85
CA VAL A 107 1.24 -3.54 -10.88
C VAL A 107 2.09 -4.33 -11.86
N GLN A 108 2.95 -5.24 -11.38
CA GLN A 108 3.81 -6.02 -12.27
C GLN A 108 3.03 -7.03 -13.11
N ALA A 109 2.00 -7.67 -12.54
CA ALA A 109 1.14 -8.57 -13.29
C ALA A 109 0.42 -7.82 -14.44
N LEU A 110 -0.17 -6.66 -14.15
CA LEU A 110 -0.82 -5.85 -15.18
C LEU A 110 0.19 -5.32 -16.21
N ASN A 111 1.40 -4.98 -15.78
CA ASN A 111 2.46 -4.55 -16.68
C ASN A 111 2.93 -5.67 -17.63
N VAL A 112 2.99 -6.93 -17.18
CA VAL A 112 3.24 -8.08 -18.05
C VAL A 112 2.14 -8.20 -19.12
N VAL A 113 0.88 -8.12 -18.71
CA VAL A 113 -0.26 -8.14 -19.66
C VAL A 113 -0.14 -7.00 -20.67
N ARG A 114 0.22 -5.79 -20.21
CA ARG A 114 0.48 -4.62 -21.06
C ARG A 114 1.54 -4.91 -22.12
N VAL A 115 2.72 -5.38 -21.71
CA VAL A 115 3.84 -5.65 -22.63
C VAL A 115 3.47 -6.71 -23.66
N ILE A 116 2.86 -7.82 -23.24
CA ILE A 116 2.43 -8.90 -24.15
C ILE A 116 1.35 -8.39 -25.13
N SER A 117 0.40 -7.61 -24.66
CA SER A 117 -0.64 -7.03 -25.52
C SER A 117 -0.03 -6.10 -26.57
N LEU A 118 0.89 -5.22 -26.16
CA LEU A 118 1.60 -4.31 -27.05
C LEU A 118 2.48 -5.07 -28.06
N PHE A 119 3.09 -6.18 -27.65
CA PHE A 119 3.85 -7.04 -28.56
C PHE A 119 3.01 -7.57 -29.72
N TYR A 120 1.76 -7.96 -29.49
CA TYR A 120 0.88 -8.41 -30.57
C TYR A 120 0.24 -7.26 -31.34
N LEU A 121 -0.18 -6.19 -30.67
CA LEU A 121 -0.73 -5.01 -31.35
C LEU A 121 0.28 -4.38 -32.30
N GLY A 122 1.55 -4.30 -31.90
CA GLY A 122 2.63 -3.77 -32.73
C GLY A 122 2.92 -4.59 -33.99
N GLN A 123 2.67 -5.90 -33.96
CA GLN A 123 2.77 -6.75 -35.14
C GLN A 123 1.62 -6.52 -36.13
N TRP A 124 0.47 -6.06 -35.65
CA TRP A 124 -0.73 -5.86 -36.47
C TRP A 124 -0.83 -4.45 -37.05
N SER A 125 -0.63 -3.42 -36.23
CA SER A 125 -0.69 -2.02 -36.66
C SER A 125 0.04 -1.10 -35.69
N LYS A 126 0.92 -0.24 -36.24
CA LYS A 126 1.62 0.76 -35.46
C LYS A 126 0.68 1.81 -34.86
N ASP A 127 -0.36 2.23 -35.58
CA ASP A 127 -1.30 3.24 -35.09
C ASP A 127 -2.08 2.75 -33.87
N VAL A 128 -2.51 1.48 -33.89
CA VAL A 128 -3.20 0.84 -32.76
C VAL A 128 -2.24 0.65 -31.59
N PHE A 129 -1.00 0.25 -31.86
CA PHE A 129 0.05 0.18 -30.85
C PHE A 129 0.27 1.52 -30.17
N ASP A 130 0.45 2.60 -30.93
CA ASP A 130 0.74 3.94 -30.39
C ASP A 130 -0.44 4.44 -29.54
N PHE A 131 -1.69 4.28 -30.02
CA PHE A 131 -2.89 4.59 -29.22
C PHE A 131 -2.95 3.77 -27.93
N ALA A 132 -2.74 2.46 -28.01
CA ALA A 132 -2.83 1.58 -26.86
C ALA A 132 -1.71 1.87 -25.84
N HIS A 133 -0.50 2.16 -26.33
CA HIS A 133 0.69 2.44 -25.55
C HIS A 133 0.58 3.76 -24.79
N GLU A 134 0.13 4.82 -25.47
CA GLU A 134 0.10 6.19 -24.93
C GLU A 134 -1.13 6.47 -24.07
N PHE A 135 -2.31 5.92 -24.44
CA PHE A 135 -3.57 6.27 -23.80
C PHE A 135 -4.20 5.12 -23.03
N LEU A 136 -4.49 4.00 -23.70
CA LEU A 136 -5.27 2.90 -23.12
C LEU A 136 -4.55 2.31 -21.90
N TRP A 137 -3.32 1.84 -22.09
CA TRP A 137 -2.56 1.20 -21.04
C TRP A 137 -2.13 2.17 -19.95
N GLN A 138 -1.83 3.43 -20.32
CA GLN A 138 -1.51 4.46 -19.35
C GLN A 138 -2.70 4.73 -18.41
N GLY A 139 -3.92 4.82 -18.96
CA GLY A 139 -5.14 4.94 -18.19
C GLY A 139 -5.41 3.72 -17.29
N LEU A 140 -5.22 2.51 -17.82
CA LEU A 140 -5.45 1.27 -17.08
C LEU A 140 -4.48 1.09 -15.91
N ILE A 141 -3.19 1.40 -16.07
CA ILE A 141 -2.21 1.33 -14.97
C ILE A 141 -2.52 2.37 -13.90
N MET A 142 -2.93 3.59 -14.27
CA MET A 142 -3.36 4.60 -13.30
C MET A 142 -4.59 4.14 -12.50
N LEU A 143 -5.57 3.54 -13.20
CA LEU A 143 -6.75 2.97 -12.57
C LEU A 143 -6.40 1.81 -11.62
N ASP A 144 -5.48 0.92 -12.01
CA ASP A 144 -5.03 -0.19 -11.18
C ASP A 144 -4.38 0.28 -9.88
N VAL A 145 -3.45 1.24 -9.95
CA VAL A 145 -2.82 1.82 -8.77
C VAL A 145 -3.87 2.42 -7.83
N LEU A 146 -4.89 3.10 -8.37
CA LEU A 146 -5.99 3.64 -7.58
C LEU A 146 -6.83 2.52 -6.93
N ILE A 147 -7.17 1.45 -7.67
CA ILE A 147 -7.94 0.32 -7.15
C ILE A 147 -7.17 -0.39 -6.04
N VAL A 148 -5.90 -0.74 -6.28
CA VAL A 148 -5.01 -1.37 -5.30
C VAL A 148 -4.92 -0.51 -4.04
N TRP A 149 -4.74 0.80 -4.20
CA TRP A 149 -4.72 1.75 -3.11
C TRP A 149 -6.03 1.73 -2.30
N LEU A 150 -7.18 1.84 -2.96
CA LEU A 150 -8.48 1.85 -2.29
C LEU A 150 -8.76 0.53 -1.55
N LEU A 151 -8.45 -0.61 -2.16
CA LEU A 151 -8.58 -1.93 -1.54
C LEU A 151 -7.68 -2.05 -0.31
N TRP A 152 -6.44 -1.57 -0.40
CA TRP A 152 -5.48 -1.59 0.70
C TRP A 152 -5.89 -0.68 1.86
N VAL A 153 -6.33 0.55 1.58
CA VAL A 153 -6.85 1.48 2.62
C VAL A 153 -8.08 0.88 3.30
N ARG A 154 -9.01 0.31 2.51
CA ARG A 154 -10.21 -0.34 3.04
C ARG A 154 -9.88 -1.55 3.92
N ALA A 155 -8.90 -2.35 3.54
CA ALA A 155 -8.43 -3.47 4.37
C ALA A 155 -7.80 -2.98 5.69
N GLY A 156 -7.08 -1.87 5.66
CA GLY A 156 -6.49 -1.25 6.86
C GLY A 156 -7.53 -0.67 7.82
N ALA A 157 -8.60 -0.07 7.29
CA ALA A 157 -9.69 0.47 8.10
C ALA A 157 -10.45 -0.61 8.88
N LYS A 158 -10.63 -1.81 8.30
CA LYS A 158 -11.25 -2.95 8.98
C LYS A 158 -10.40 -3.53 10.11
N ASN A 159 -9.08 -3.32 10.05
CA ASN A 159 -8.11 -3.89 10.99
C ASN A 159 -7.69 -2.92 12.09
N GLN A 160 -8.22 -1.69 12.13
CA GLN A 160 -8.11 -0.85 13.31
C GLN A 160 -9.15 -1.35 14.32
N PRO A 161 -8.74 -1.88 15.50
CA PRO A 161 -9.68 -1.95 16.61
C PRO A 161 -10.17 -0.52 16.78
N ALA A 162 -11.49 -0.33 16.88
CA ALA A 162 -12.10 0.96 17.16
C ALA A 162 -11.21 1.65 18.20
N GLN A 163 -10.53 2.73 17.79
CA GLN A 163 -9.75 3.50 18.76
C GLN A 163 -10.74 3.77 19.88
N GLY A 164 -10.45 3.27 21.08
CA GLY A 164 -11.22 3.52 22.27
C GLY A 164 -11.17 5.01 22.56
N GLY A 165 -11.92 5.79 21.79
CA GLY A 165 -12.42 7.06 22.25
C GLY A 165 -13.32 6.68 23.40
N ASN A 166 -12.90 7.01 24.62
CA ASN A 166 -13.87 7.27 25.67
C ASN A 166 -14.97 8.13 25.04
N PRO A 167 -16.25 7.74 25.13
CA PRO A 167 -17.32 8.57 24.64
C PRO A 167 -17.12 9.99 25.18
N PRO A 168 -17.03 11.02 24.33
CA PRO A 168 -17.30 12.37 24.82
C PRO A 168 -18.76 12.34 25.27
N ASP A 169 -19.00 12.78 26.51
CA ASP A 169 -20.32 12.93 27.15
C ASP A 169 -20.76 11.80 28.10
N GLU A 170 -19.87 11.27 28.95
CA GLU A 170 -20.34 10.96 30.30
C GLU A 170 -20.10 12.21 31.18
N PRO A 171 -21.15 12.93 31.61
CA PRO A 171 -21.01 14.03 32.55
C PRO A 171 -20.22 13.55 33.78
N PRO A 172 -19.32 14.37 34.35
CA PRO A 172 -18.62 14.00 35.57
C PRO A 172 -19.65 13.54 36.61
N ALA A 173 -19.42 12.34 37.17
CA ALA A 173 -20.31 11.76 38.16
C ALA A 173 -20.63 12.83 39.25
N PRO A 174 -21.92 13.04 39.59
CA PRO A 174 -22.29 14.03 40.59
C PRO A 174 -21.51 13.78 41.88
N PRO A 175 -21.04 14.81 42.59
CA PRO A 175 -20.39 14.62 43.88
C PRO A 175 -21.32 13.82 44.79
N LEU A 176 -20.81 12.70 45.32
CA LEU A 176 -21.51 11.86 46.28
C LEU A 176 -22.05 12.74 47.40
N ARG A 177 -23.38 12.88 47.46
CA ARG A 177 -24.02 13.59 48.58
C ARG A 177 -23.65 12.85 49.87
N PRO A 178 -23.22 13.54 50.92
CA PRO A 178 -23.02 12.89 52.21
C PRO A 178 -24.32 12.22 52.65
N ALA A 179 -24.21 10.95 53.06
CA ALA A 179 -25.34 10.16 53.52
C ALA A 179 -26.09 10.91 54.64
N PRO A 180 -27.44 10.85 54.68
CA PRO A 180 -28.19 11.49 55.74
C PRO A 180 -27.75 10.90 57.09
N ALA A 181 -27.47 11.79 58.04
CA ALA A 181 -27.10 11.41 59.40
C ALA A 181 -28.19 10.49 59.98
N VAL A 182 -27.80 9.25 60.30
CA VAL A 182 -28.65 8.31 61.03
C VAL A 182 -29.01 8.96 62.35
N ARG A 183 -30.29 9.30 62.52
CA ARG A 183 -30.82 9.87 63.74
C ARG A 183 -30.86 8.77 64.80
N VAL A 184 -29.91 8.77 65.72
CA VAL A 184 -29.95 7.90 66.91
C VAL A 184 -31.03 8.45 67.85
N PRO A 185 -32.04 7.65 68.23
CA PRO A 185 -33.06 8.10 69.17
C PRO A 185 -32.44 8.26 70.56
N ALA A 186 -32.69 9.42 71.17
CA ALA A 186 -32.24 9.73 72.51
C ALA A 186 -33.03 8.91 73.54
N GLY A 187 -32.32 8.10 74.31
CA GLY A 187 -32.80 7.64 75.60
C GLY A 187 -32.59 6.16 75.89
N THR A 188 -31.39 5.78 76.29
CA THR A 188 -31.22 4.88 77.46
C THR A 188 -29.82 5.11 78.04
N ARG A 189 -29.77 5.57 79.29
CA ARG A 189 -28.55 5.55 80.10
C ARG A 189 -28.24 4.08 80.42
N THR A 190 -26.99 3.65 80.25
CA THR A 190 -26.38 2.66 81.15
C THR A 190 -24.87 2.70 81.06
N VAL A 191 -24.25 2.37 82.18
CA VAL A 191 -22.90 2.72 82.63
C VAL A 191 -21.96 1.52 82.45
N SER A 192 -20.70 1.81 82.14
CA SER A 192 -19.43 1.10 82.41
C SER A 192 -19.40 -0.44 82.53
N ALA A 193 -18.51 -1.07 81.76
CA ALA A 193 -17.69 -2.17 82.27
C ALA A 193 -16.35 -2.24 81.51
N SER A 194 -15.29 -1.95 82.25
CA SER A 194 -13.88 -2.15 81.94
C SER A 194 -13.54 -3.64 81.76
N LEU A 195 -12.78 -3.96 80.72
CA LEU A 195 -12.15 -5.27 80.52
C LEU A 195 -10.61 -5.10 80.57
N ASP A 196 -10.14 -5.29 81.81
CA ASP A 196 -8.90 -5.90 82.27
C ASP A 196 -7.88 -6.34 81.21
N LEU A 197 -6.71 -5.69 81.23
CA LEU A 197 -5.47 -6.17 80.60
C LEU A 197 -4.44 -6.41 81.71
N SER A 198 -4.48 -7.61 82.29
CA SER A 198 -3.42 -8.11 83.17
C SER A 198 -2.32 -8.79 82.34
N PRO A 199 -1.02 -8.50 82.59
CA PRO A 199 0.09 -9.10 81.85
C PRO A 199 0.58 -10.41 82.51
N ARG A 200 0.83 -11.45 81.71
CA ARG A 200 1.79 -12.52 81.99
C ARG A 200 2.39 -13.02 80.69
#